data_AF-A0A645EFJ2-F1
#
_entry.id   AF-A0A645EFJ2-F1
#
_cell.length_a   1.000
_cell.length_b   1.000
_cell.length_c   1.000
_cell.angle_alpha   90.00
_cell.angle_beta   90.00
_cell.angle_gamma   90.00
#
_symmetry.space_group_name_H-M   'P 1'
#
loop_
_entity.id
_entity.type
_entity.pdbx_description
1 polymer ?
#
loop_
_entity_poly.entity_id
_entity_poly.type
_entity_poly.pdbx_seq_one_letter_code
_entity_poly.pdbx_strand_id
1 'polypeptide(L)' 'MTPDIQPGESLYGLQLTNNCKIVPFGGGLPIIVDGQVVGAVGVSGGTVQEDMAIAKAAIEVFEKQF' A
#
# COMPACT_ATOMS: atom_id res chain seq x y z
N MET A 1 -0.11 -6.66 8.22
CA MET A 1 1.10 -7.21 7.58
C MET A 1 0.65 -8.23 6.56
N THR A 2 1.29 -8.30 5.39
CA THR A 2 0.92 -9.24 4.33
C THR A 2 1.18 -10.68 4.80
N PRO A 3 0.19 -11.59 4.77
CA PRO A 3 0.36 -12.96 5.27
C PRO A 3 1.44 -13.76 4.53
N ASP A 4 1.51 -13.63 3.21
CA ASP A 4 2.38 -14.46 2.37
C ASP A 4 3.89 -14.23 2.57
N ILE A 5 4.27 -13.19 3.31
CA ILE A 5 5.68 -12.85 3.57
C ILE A 5 6.18 -13.34 4.94
N GLN A 6 5.36 -14.06 5.71
CA GLN A 6 5.76 -14.60 7.01
C GLN A 6 6.74 -15.78 6.84
N PRO A 7 7.59 -16.08 7.85
CA PRO A 7 8.44 -17.27 7.83
C PRO A 7 7.63 -18.54 7.52
N GLY A 8 8.03 -19.28 6.49
CA GLY A 8 7.36 -20.50 6.03
C GLY A 8 6.36 -20.31 4.89
N GLU A 9 6.05 -19.07 4.51
CA GLU A 9 5.12 -18.76 3.42
C GLU A 9 5.82 -18.54 2.07
N SER A 10 5.03 -18.58 0.99
CA SER A 10 5.54 -18.59 -0.40
C SER A 10 6.34 -17.35 -0.81
N LEU A 11 6.08 -16.19 -0.18
CA LEU A 11 6.76 -14.92 -0.46
C LEU A 11 7.68 -14.49 0.68
N TYR A 12 8.10 -15.40 1.56
CA TYR A 12 9.05 -15.09 2.63
C TYR A 12 10.33 -14.45 2.07
N GLY A 13 10.64 -13.25 2.53
CA GLY A 13 11.81 -12.49 2.10
C GLY A 13 11.56 -11.52 0.94
N LEU A 14 10.32 -11.39 0.44
CA LEU A 14 9.96 -10.41 -0.61
C LEU A 14 10.43 -8.99 -0.28
N GLN A 15 10.31 -8.57 0.99
CA GLN A 15 10.75 -7.26 1.49
C GLN A 15 12.26 -7.01 1.38
N LEU A 16 13.07 -8.05 1.15
CA LEU A 16 14.52 -7.95 0.96
C LEU A 16 14.92 -7.76 -0.51
N THR A 17 13.96 -7.98 -1.43
CA THR A 17 14.18 -7.77 -2.87
C THR A 17 14.14 -6.28 -3.22
N ASN A 18 14.42 -5.94 -4.48
CA ASN A 18 14.27 -4.57 -5.01
C ASN A 18 14.98 -3.49 -4.17
N ASN A 19 16.15 -3.82 -3.61
CA ASN A 19 16.89 -2.95 -2.70
C ASN A 19 16.07 -2.50 -1.47
N CYS A 20 15.30 -3.43 -0.89
CA CYS A 20 14.44 -3.21 0.28
C CYS A 20 13.36 -2.15 0.09
N LYS A 21 12.87 -1.97 -1.15
CA LYS A 21 11.84 -0.96 -1.48
C LYS A 21 10.40 -1.45 -1.32
N ILE A 22 10.20 -2.73 -0.97
CA ILE A 22 8.86 -3.28 -0.76
C ILE A 22 8.52 -3.22 0.74
N VAL A 23 7.47 -2.47 1.07
CA VAL A 23 6.95 -2.34 2.44
C VAL A 23 5.71 -3.22 2.57
N PRO A 24 5.75 -4.33 3.34
CA PRO A 24 4.70 -5.36 3.35
C PRO A 24 3.64 -5.16 4.44
N PHE A 25 3.35 -3.91 4.81
CA PHE A 25 2.29 -3.55 5.74
C PHE A 25 1.46 -2.39 5.19
N GLY A 26 0.30 -2.14 5.80
CA GLY A 26 -0.66 -1.14 5.32
C GLY A 26 -0.11 0.28 5.37
N GLY A 27 -0.67 1.15 4.54
CA GLY A 27 -0.29 2.56 4.39
C GLY A 27 -0.17 2.96 2.91
N GLY A 28 -0.07 1.99 1.99
CA GLY A 28 -0.05 2.20 0.55
C GLY A 28 -1.33 1.73 -0.15
N LEU A 29 -1.85 2.54 -1.09
CA LEU A 29 -3.00 2.19 -1.94
C LEU A 29 -2.73 2.59 -3.41
N PRO A 30 -3.11 1.77 -4.41
CA PRO A 30 -3.05 2.16 -5.81
C PRO A 30 -4.13 3.20 -6.13
N ILE A 31 -3.84 4.07 -7.11
CA ILE A 31 -4.82 4.96 -7.74
C ILE A 31 -5.30 4.27 -9.02
N ILE A 32 -6.61 4.04 -9.13
CA ILE A 32 -7.22 3.34 -10.26
C ILE A 32 -8.22 4.26 -10.97
N VAL A 33 -8.04 4.47 -12.27
CA VAL A 33 -8.94 5.25 -13.15
C VAL A 33 -9.31 4.38 -14.34
N ASP A 34 -10.61 4.23 -14.62
CA ASP A 34 -11.12 3.39 -15.71
C ASP A 34 -10.54 1.96 -15.73
N GLY A 35 -10.32 1.39 -14.55
CA GLY A 35 -9.73 0.06 -14.38
C GLY A 35 -8.21 -0.02 -14.57
N GLN A 36 -7.53 1.09 -14.81
CA GLN A 36 -6.07 1.15 -14.96
C GLN A 36 -5.39 1.74 -13.72
N VAL A 37 -4.26 1.17 -13.31
CA VAL A 37 -3.43 1.75 -12.24
C VAL A 37 -2.62 2.90 -12.83
N VAL A 38 -2.90 4.12 -12.36
CA VAL A 38 -2.24 5.36 -12.84
C VAL A 38 -1.22 5.91 -11.84
N GLY A 39 -1.12 5.31 -10.65
CA GLY A 39 -0.20 5.71 -9.59
C GLY A 39 -0.52 5.02 -8.27
N ALA A 40 0.03 5.54 -7.18
CA ALA A 40 -0.23 5.09 -5.82
C ALA A 40 -0.04 6.24 -4.82
N VAL A 41 -0.70 6.14 -3.67
CA VAL A 41 -0.46 6.96 -2.48
C VAL A 41 0.18 6.10 -1.40
N GLY A 42 1.09 6.69 -0.62
CA GLY A 42 1.70 6.06 0.56
C GLY A 42 1.70 7.03 1.73
N VAL A 43 1.25 6.57 2.90
CA VAL A 43 1.22 7.33 4.15
C VAL A 43 1.99 6.57 5.21
N SER A 44 2.73 7.30 6.04
CA SER A 44 3.46 6.78 7.19
C SER A 44 3.53 7.84 8.27
N GLY A 45 3.31 7.44 9.51
CA GLY A 45 3.55 8.29 10.68
C GLY A 45 2.69 7.94 11.89
N GLY A 46 1.53 7.29 11.68
CA GLY A 46 0.66 6.79 12.74
C GLY A 46 0.77 5.28 12.94
N THR A 47 -0.26 4.72 13.54
CA THR A 47 -0.56 3.29 13.47
C THR A 47 -0.90 2.90 12.03
N VAL A 48 -0.75 1.62 11.68
CA VAL A 48 -1.10 1.12 10.34
C VAL A 48 -2.56 1.44 9.98
N GLN A 49 -3.46 1.43 10.97
CA GLN A 49 -4.87 1.76 10.79
C GLN A 49 -5.06 3.25 10.45
N GLU A 50 -4.34 4.15 11.12
CA GLU A 50 -4.36 5.59 10.84
C GLU A 50 -3.77 5.89 9.46
N ASP A 51 -2.62 5.29 9.13
CA ASP A 51 -1.97 5.46 7.83
C ASP A 51 -2.89 4.99 6.69
N MET A 52 -3.55 3.84 6.84
CA MET A 52 -4.55 3.35 5.89
C MET A 52 -5.77 4.26 5.78
N ALA A 53 -6.26 4.82 6.90
CA ALA A 53 -7.40 5.73 6.89
C ALA A 53 -7.09 7.03 6.13
N ILE A 54 -5.90 7.59 6.32
CA ILE A 54 -5.44 8.79 5.60
C ILE A 54 -5.21 8.47 4.12
N ALA A 55 -4.56 7.35 3.80
CA ALA A 55 -4.35 6.92 2.41
C ALA A 55 -5.68 6.76 1.67
N LYS A 56 -6.69 6.15 2.33
CA LYS A 56 -8.04 6.00 1.76
C LYS A 56 -8.72 7.35 1.55
N ALA A 57 -8.65 8.26 2.52
CA ALA A 57 -9.22 9.60 2.37
C ALA A 57 -8.59 10.37 1.19
N ALA A 58 -7.30 10.20 0.93
CA ALA A 58 -6.64 10.79 -0.24
C ALA A 58 -7.19 10.22 -1.57
N ILE A 59 -7.39 8.91 -1.66
CA ILE A 59 -8.03 8.27 -2.83
C ILE A 59 -9.45 8.79 -3.03
N GLU A 60 -10.27 8.86 -1.96
CA GLU A 60 -11.66 9.35 -2.04
C GLU A 60 -11.75 10.81 -2.52
N VAL A 61 -10.76 11.65 -2.19
CA VAL A 61 -10.69 13.03 -2.70
C VAL A 61 -10.28 13.05 -4.16
N PHE A 62 -9.32 12.23 -4.57
CA PHE A 62 -8.88 12.12 -5.96
C PHE A 62 -10.04 11.65 -6.86
N GLU A 63 -10.77 10.61 -6.45
CA GLU A 63 -11.91 10.06 -7.20
C GLU A 63 -13.05 11.07 -7.40
N LYS A 64 -13.21 12.08 -6.53
CA LYS A 64 -14.23 13.14 -6.70
C LYS A 64 -13.85 14.20 -7.74
N GLN A 65 -12.61 14.23 -8.19
CA GLN A 65 -12.12 15.20 -9.19
C GLN A 65 -12.26 14.69 -10.64
N PHE A 66 -12.71 13.44 -10.81
CA PHE A 66 -12.95 12.77 -12.09
C PHE A 66 -14.38 12.21 -12.12
#